data_AF-A0A9E3L1V8-F1
#
_entry.id   AF-A0A9E3L1V8-F1
#
_cell.length_a   1.000
_cell.length_b   1.000
_cell.length_c   1.000
_cell.angle_alpha   90.00
_cell.angle_beta   90.00
_cell.angle_gamma   90.00
#
_symmetry.space_group_name_H-M   'P 1'
#
loop_
_entity.id
_entity.type
_entity.pdbx_description
1 polymer ?
#
loop_
_entity_poly.entity_id
_entity_poly.type
_entity_poly.pdbx_seq_one_letter_code
_entity_poly.pdbx_strand_id
1 'polypeptide(L)'
;MPICGELLRGTLLERTVRHTKNCPKCARGEGHQVFVLTVTYPGGRTRQISVRRERVAEVRRWLSNYQELKEAIEAICELNHALLRPERSAAKARSKL
;
A
#
# COMPACT_ATOMS: atom_id res chain seq x y z
N MET A 1 -17.58 0.49 6.35
CA MET A 1 -16.24 1.12 6.25
C MET A 1 -15.32 0.44 7.23
N PRO A 2 -14.06 0.13 6.87
CA PRO A 2 -13.10 -0.45 7.81
C PRO A 2 -12.92 0.49 9.01
N ILE A 3 -12.80 -0.09 10.21
CA ILE A 3 -12.48 0.66 11.42
C ILE A 3 -11.08 1.25 11.23
N CYS A 4 -10.86 2.54 11.53
CA CYS A 4 -9.59 3.23 11.27
C CYS A 4 -8.34 2.54 11.84
N GLY A 5 -8.49 1.62 12.80
CA GLY A 5 -7.40 0.80 13.34
C GLY A 5 -6.93 -0.37 12.46
N GLU A 6 -7.67 -0.75 11.40
CA GLU A 6 -7.37 -1.90 10.54
C GLU A 6 -6.77 -1.49 9.18
N LEU A 7 -5.87 -0.51 9.17
CA LEU A 7 -5.29 0.05 7.96
C LEU A 7 -3.77 -0.01 7.99
N LEU A 8 -3.17 -0.58 6.94
CA LEU A 8 -1.72 -0.54 6.72
C LEU A 8 -1.40 -0.07 5.31
N ARG A 9 -0.47 0.87 5.20
CA ARG A 9 0.15 1.23 3.93
C ARG A 9 1.39 0.36 3.70
N GLY A 10 1.57 -0.17 2.50
CA GLY A 10 2.81 -0.83 2.08
C GLY A 10 2.58 -2.09 1.26
N THR A 11 3.61 -2.93 1.20
CA THR A 11 3.57 -4.22 0.51
C THR A 11 4.15 -5.30 1.42
N LEU A 12 3.42 -6.39 1.60
CA LEU A 12 3.92 -7.56 2.32
C LEU A 12 4.67 -8.48 1.37
N LEU A 13 5.96 -8.69 1.64
CA LEU A 13 6.84 -9.55 0.87
C LEU A 13 7.12 -10.83 1.64
N GLU A 14 7.09 -11.97 0.94
CA GLU A 14 7.58 -13.24 1.44
C GLU A 14 8.98 -13.47 0.87
N ARG A 15 9.95 -13.78 1.74
CA ARG A 15 11.34 -14.01 1.35
C ARG A 15 11.93 -15.18 2.10
N THR A 16 12.87 -15.88 1.46
CA THR A 16 13.69 -16.90 2.12
C THR A 16 15.05 -16.30 2.44
N VAL A 17 15.37 -16.18 3.73
CA VAL A 17 16.70 -15.75 4.20
C VAL A 17 17.55 -16.96 4.57
N ARG A 18 18.85 -16.87 4.30
CA ARG A 18 19.84 -17.89 4.64
C ARG A 18 20.88 -17.28 5.57
N HIS A 19 21.12 -17.93 6.70
CA HIS A 19 22.20 -17.53 7.60
C HIS A 19 23.55 -17.89 6.98
N THR A 20 24.53 -17.02 7.15
CA THR A 20 25.90 -17.20 6.61
C THR A 20 26.72 -18.20 7.42
N LYS A 21 26.41 -18.42 8.70
CA LYS A 21 27.10 -19.40 9.55
C LYS A 21 26.14 -20.10 10.52
N ASN A 22 26.48 -21.36 10.83
CA ASN A 22 25.94 -22.18 11.92
C ASN A 22 24.41 -22.26 12.02
N CYS A 23 23.73 -22.59 10.91
CA CYS A 23 22.30 -22.90 10.93
C CYS A 23 22.03 -24.25 10.25
N PRO A 24 21.56 -25.28 11.00
CA PRO A 24 21.29 -26.60 10.45
C PRO A 24 20.26 -26.59 9.32
N LYS A 25 19.22 -25.76 9.44
CA LYS A 25 18.17 -25.62 8.42
C LYS A 25 18.68 -24.96 7.13
N CYS A 26 19.62 -24.03 7.25
CA CYS A 26 20.28 -23.44 6.08
C CYS A 26 21.27 -24.42 5.43
N ALA A 27 21.98 -25.24 6.22
CA ALA A 27 22.89 -26.26 5.71
C ALA A 27 22.17 -27.34 4.88
N ARG A 28 20.89 -27.60 5.16
CA ARG A 28 20.01 -28.48 4.36
C ARG A 28 19.45 -27.83 3.08
N GLY A 29 19.76 -26.56 2.81
CA GLY A 29 19.29 -25.83 1.63
C GLY A 29 17.90 -25.18 1.76
N GLU A 30 17.16 -25.47 2.83
CA GLU A 30 15.78 -25.01 3.07
C GLU A 30 15.69 -23.48 3.29
N GLY A 31 16.60 -22.92 4.10
CA GLY A 31 16.53 -21.52 4.53
C GLY A 31 15.37 -21.21 5.49
N HIS A 32 15.13 -19.93 5.74
CA HIS A 32 14.08 -19.45 6.65
C HIS A 32 13.11 -18.54 5.90
N GLN A 33 11.83 -18.90 5.92
CA GLN A 33 10.78 -18.00 5.46
C GLN A 33 10.60 -16.85 6.44
N VAL A 34 10.61 -15.64 5.91
CA VAL A 34 10.34 -14.40 6.63
C VAL A 34 9.34 -13.57 5.84
N PHE A 35 8.49 -12.85 6.55
CA PHE A 35 7.57 -11.88 5.97
C PHE A 35 8.07 -10.48 6.31
N VAL A 36 8.15 -9.61 5.31
CA VAL A 36 8.64 -8.24 5.46
C VAL A 36 7.62 -7.29 4.87
N LEU A 37 7.02 -6.46 5.72
CA LEU A 37 6.23 -5.32 5.29
C LEU A 37 7.18 -4.19 4.89
N THR A 38 7.06 -3.74 3.64
CA THR A 38 7.84 -2.62 3.10
C THR A 38 6.92 -1.41 2.91
N VAL A 39 7.30 -0.27 3.48
CA VAL A 39 6.51 0.98 3.43
C VAL A 39 7.37 2.09 2.84
N THR A 40 6.95 2.66 1.71
CA THR A 40 7.60 3.81 1.09
C THR A 40 6.86 5.09 1.44
N TYR A 41 7.55 5.99 2.13
CA TYR A 41 7.08 7.30 2.56
C TYR A 41 7.45 8.37 1.53
N PRO A 42 6.75 9.53 1.54
CA PRO A 42 7.18 10.70 0.78
C PRO A 42 8.65 11.05 1.02
N GLY A 43 9.36 11.47 -0.02
CA GLY A 43 10.81 11.70 0.02
C GLY A 43 11.67 10.44 -0.17
N GLY A 44 11.10 9.36 -0.71
CA GLY A 44 11.84 8.15 -1.12
C GLY A 44 12.31 7.25 0.03
N ARG A 45 11.97 7.58 1.28
CA ARG A 45 12.37 6.79 2.45
C ARG A 45 11.55 5.50 2.51
N THR A 46 12.23 4.37 2.48
CA THR A 46 11.60 3.05 2.60
C THR A 46 11.92 2.42 3.95
N ARG A 47 10.90 1.97 4.68
CA ARG A 47 11.03 1.24 5.95
C ARG A 47 10.63 -0.22 5.74
N GLN A 48 11.41 -1.13 6.32
CA GLN A 48 11.09 -2.56 6.35
C GLN A 48 10.74 -2.97 7.79
N ILE A 49 9.68 -3.75 7.94
CA ILE A 49 9.18 -4.23 9.22
C ILE A 49 9.00 -5.75 9.11
N SER A 50 9.71 -6.50 9.95
CA SER A 50 9.55 -7.96 10.02
C SER A 50 8.19 -8.31 10.62
N VAL A 51 7.44 -9.17 9.92
CA VAL A 51 6.12 -9.63 10.32
C VAL A 51 6.21 -11.09 10.75
N ARG A 52 5.66 -11.40 11.93
CA ARG A 52 5.55 -12.78 12.41
C ARG A 52 4.52 -13.54 11.58
N ARG A 53 4.75 -14.84 11.36
CA ARG A 53 3.90 -15.67 10.48
C ARG A 53 2.43 -15.66 10.93
N GLU A 54 2.21 -15.68 12.24
CA GLU A 54 0.87 -15.67 12.84
C GLU A 54 0.04 -14.41 12.48
N ARG A 55 0.70 -13.28 12.22
CA ARG A 55 0.03 -12.01 11.87
C ARG A 55 -0.08 -11.76 10.37
N VAL A 56 0.40 -12.67 9.53
CA VAL A 56 0.40 -12.46 8.06
C VAL A 56 -1.01 -12.28 7.52
N ALA A 57 -1.98 -13.07 8.00
CA ALA A 57 -3.37 -12.96 7.56
C ALA A 57 -3.98 -11.60 7.94
N GLU A 58 -3.75 -11.16 9.18
CA GLU A 58 -4.18 -9.85 9.68
C GLU A 58 -3.57 -8.70 8.86
N VAL A 59 -2.24 -8.73 8.65
CA VAL A 59 -1.55 -7.71 7.85
C VAL A 59 -2.07 -7.67 6.42
N ARG A 60 -2.32 -8.83 5.78
CA ARG A 60 -2.91 -8.87 4.42
C ARG A 60 -4.29 -8.23 4.38
N ARG A 61 -5.14 -8.50 5.38
CA ARG A 61 -6.45 -7.86 5.48
C ARG A 61 -6.33 -6.35 5.62
N TRP A 62 -5.46 -5.86 6.50
CA TRP A 62 -5.27 -4.41 6.69
C TRP A 62 -4.68 -3.71 5.46
N LEU A 63 -3.84 -4.39 4.67
CA LEU A 63 -3.37 -3.90 3.38
C LEU A 63 -4.50 -3.81 2.36
N SER A 64 -5.40 -4.81 2.29
CA SER A 64 -6.58 -4.79 1.42
C SER A 64 -7.52 -3.63 1.78
N ASN A 65 -7.84 -3.50 3.07
CA ASN A 65 -8.66 -2.41 3.59
C ASN A 65 -8.11 -1.03 3.18
N TYR A 66 -6.78 -0.85 3.28
CA TYR A 66 -6.13 0.39 2.87
C TYR A 66 -6.24 0.63 1.37
N GLN A 67 -6.05 -0.40 0.55
CA GLN A 67 -6.13 -0.29 -0.91
C GLN A 67 -7.56 0.07 -1.36
N GLU A 68 -8.57 -0.61 -0.83
CA GLU A 68 -9.99 -0.32 -1.11
C GLU A 68 -10.37 1.10 -0.70
N LEU A 69 -9.94 1.53 0.50
CA LEU A 69 -10.18 2.90 0.98
C LEU A 69 -9.48 3.93 0.08
N LYS A 70 -8.23 3.67 -0.31
CA LYS A 70 -7.48 4.54 -1.23
C LYS A 70 -8.24 4.66 -2.55
N GLU A 71 -8.65 3.56 -3.16
CA GLU A 71 -9.38 3.56 -4.44
C GLU A 71 -10.69 4.34 -4.35
N ALA A 72 -11.47 4.16 -3.27
CA ALA A 72 -12.69 4.93 -3.05
C ALA A 72 -12.42 6.44 -2.94
N ILE A 73 -11.36 6.83 -2.23
CA ILE A 73 -10.97 8.25 -2.10
C ILE A 73 -10.56 8.81 -3.47
N GLU A 74 -9.74 8.09 -4.24
CA GLU A 74 -9.29 8.54 -5.56
C GLU A 74 -10.49 8.71 -6.52
N ALA A 75 -11.45 7.78 -6.49
CA ALA A 75 -12.67 7.88 -7.30
C ALA A 75 -13.49 9.14 -6.95
N ILE A 76 -13.64 9.46 -5.67
CA ILE A 76 -14.31 10.69 -5.22
C ILE A 76 -13.52 11.93 -5.69
N CYS A 77 -12.20 11.92 -5.56
CA CYS A 77 -11.35 13.02 -6.03
C CYS A 77 -11.51 13.26 -7.54
N GLU A 78 -11.53 12.21 -8.36
CA GLU A 78 -11.72 12.33 -9.80
C GLU A 78 -13.11 12.87 -10.17
N LEU A 79 -14.16 12.44 -9.48
CA LEU A 79 -15.50 13.02 -9.64
C LEU A 79 -15.51 14.52 -9.29
N ASN A 80 -14.87 14.90 -8.19
CA ASN A 80 -14.76 16.29 -7.77
C ASN A 80 -13.95 17.12 -8.78
N HIS A 81 -12.86 16.59 -9.34
CA HIS A 81 -12.10 17.24 -10.41
C HIS A 81 -12.96 17.49 -11.65
N ALA A 82 -13.82 16.54 -12.03
CA ALA A 82 -14.73 16.70 -13.15
C ALA A 82 -15.78 17.79 -12.90
N LEU A 83 -16.33 17.87 -11.68
CA LEU A 83 -17.29 18.92 -11.30
C LEU A 83 -16.67 20.31 -11.24
N LEU A 84 -15.39 20.42 -10.85
CA LEU A 84 -14.66 21.69 -10.79
C LEU A 84 -14.20 22.19 -12.16
N ARG A 85 -14.22 21.36 -13.22
CA ARG A 85 -13.88 21.83 -14.57
C ARG A 85 -14.93 22.83 -15.04
N PRO A 86 -14.57 24.10 -15.30
CA PRO A 86 -15.52 25.05 -15.86
C PRO A 86 -16.00 24.54 -17.22
N GLU A 87 -17.30 24.57 -17.45
CA GLU A 87 -17.81 24.22 -18.77
C GLU A 87 -17.19 25.15 -19.82
N ARG A 88 -16.57 24.57 -20.85
CA ARG A 88 -16.07 25.32 -22.01
C ARG A 88 -17.16 26.17 -22.69
N SER A 89 -18.44 25.90 -22.41
CA SER A 89 -19.60 26.67 -22.86
C SER A 89 -19.65 28.09 -22.23
N ALA A 90 -19.36 28.22 -20.93
CA ALA A 90 -19.44 29.50 -20.20
C ALA A 90 -18.27 30.45 -20.54
N ALA A 91 -17.09 29.90 -20.87
CA ALA A 91 -15.91 30.70 -21.23
C ALA A 91 -16.05 31.37 -22.62
N LYS A 92 -16.78 30.76 -23.56
CA LYS A 92 -17.06 31.37 -24.88
C LYS A 92 -18.09 32.49 -24.81
N ALA A 93 -19.00 32.47 -23.82
CA ALA A 93 -19.99 33.54 -23.63
C ALA A 93 -19.36 34.82 -23.07
N ARG A 94 -18.32 34.71 -22.23
CA ARG A 94 -17.61 35.87 -21.65
C ARG A 94 -16.59 36.55 -22.56
N SER A 95 -16.19 35.91 -23.67
CA SER A 95 -15.25 36.48 -24.65
C SER A 95 -15.96 37.25 -25.78
N LYS A 96 -17.30 37.29 -25.81
CA LYS A 96 -18.12 37.96 -26.82
C LYS A 96 -18.90 39.18 -26.29
N LEU A 97 -18.59 39.64 -25.08
CA LEU A 97 -19.13 40.87 -24.48
C LEU A 97 -18.04 41.92 -24.37
#